data_AF-A0A497N7B9-F1
#
_entry.id   AF-A0A497N7B9-F1
#
_cell.length_a   1.000
_cell.length_b   1.000
_cell.length_c   1.000
_cell.angle_alpha   90.00
_cell.angle_beta   90.00
_cell.angle_gamma   90.00
#
_symmetry.space_group_name_H-M   'P 1'
#
loop_
_entity.id
_entity.type
_entity.pdbx_description
1 polymer ?
#
loop_
_entity_poly.entity_id
_entity_poly.type
_entity_poly.pdbx_seq_one_letter_code
_entity_poly.pdbx_strand_id
1 'polypeptide(L)'
;MDLPERAYEYLPEALKLSRGEAVLHYYCFAGSRDEALKGLRENLSRLNVEAYDVLGVRLVREAAPRRWQVAVDVKLRLGEA
;
A
#
# COMPACT_ATOMS: atom_id res chain seq x y z
N MET A 1 -1.77 4.97 -6.41
CA MET A 1 -0.35 5.37 -6.49
C MET A 1 0.33 4.57 -7.58
N ASP A 2 0.26 5.02 -8.84
CA ASP A 2 0.77 4.25 -10.00
C ASP A 2 2.26 4.51 -10.26
N LEU A 3 3.08 4.32 -9.22
CA LEU A 3 4.54 4.39 -9.30
C LEU A 3 5.14 3.25 -8.47
N PRO A 4 5.08 1.99 -8.94
CA PRO A 4 5.35 0.81 -8.10
C PRO A 4 6.74 0.77 -7.46
N GLU A 5 7.74 1.39 -8.10
CA GLU A 5 9.12 1.40 -7.60
C GLU A 5 9.29 2.28 -6.35
N ARG A 6 8.55 3.40 -6.28
CA ARG A 6 8.74 4.45 -5.26
C ARG A 6 7.47 4.80 -4.51
N ALA A 7 6.38 4.06 -4.69
CA ALA A 7 5.10 4.37 -4.06
C ALA A 7 5.19 4.48 -2.54
N TYR A 8 6.10 3.74 -1.88
CA TYR A 8 6.30 3.84 -0.44
C TYR A 8 6.75 5.23 0.01
N GLU A 9 7.51 5.95 -0.82
CA GLU A 9 8.03 7.29 -0.50
C GLU A 9 6.91 8.32 -0.40
N TYR A 10 5.81 8.11 -1.12
CA TYR A 10 4.68 9.03 -1.21
C TYR A 10 3.51 8.65 -0.28
N LEU A 11 3.68 7.63 0.56
CA LEU A 11 2.68 7.25 1.56
C LEU A 11 2.36 8.41 2.51
N PRO A 12 3.33 9.19 3.05
CA PRO A 12 3.02 10.33 3.91
C PRO A 12 2.10 11.37 3.25
N GLU A 13 2.34 11.69 1.98
CA GLU A 13 1.53 12.62 1.19
C GLU A 13 0.14 12.06 0.91
N ALA A 14 0.06 10.77 0.55
CA ALA A 14 -1.22 10.10 0.32
C ALA A 14 -2.09 10.09 1.59
N LEU A 15 -1.47 9.87 2.76
CA LEU A 15 -2.14 9.92 4.06
C LEU A 15 -2.63 11.33 4.39
N LYS A 16 -1.82 12.37 4.17
CA LYS A 16 -2.22 13.78 4.37
C LYS A 16 -3.41 14.21 3.50
N LEU A 17 -3.52 13.64 2.30
CA LEU A 17 -4.62 13.91 1.37
C LEU A 17 -5.88 13.07 1.65
N SER A 18 -5.74 12.01 2.43
CA SER A 18 -6.84 11.11 2.80
C SER A 18 -7.68 11.71 3.93
N ARG A 19 -9.00 11.52 3.90
CA ARG A 19 -9.93 11.98 4.95
C ARG A 19 -10.98 10.91 5.24
N GLY A 20 -11.35 10.77 6.52
CA GLY A 20 -12.34 9.81 6.97
C GLY A 20 -12.02 8.39 6.51
N GLU A 21 -12.98 7.78 5.80
CA GLU A 21 -12.82 6.46 5.18
C GLU A 21 -12.26 6.58 3.75
N ALA A 22 -10.93 6.60 3.62
CA ALA A 22 -10.27 6.68 2.32
C ALA A 22 -9.81 5.30 1.84
N VAL A 23 -9.86 5.06 0.53
CA VAL A 23 -9.27 3.85 -0.07
C VAL A 23 -7.97 4.20 -0.78
N LEU A 24 -6.89 3.56 -0.37
CA LEU A 24 -5.57 3.67 -0.97
C LEU A 24 -5.31 2.49 -1.90
N HIS A 25 -5.16 2.79 -3.19
CA HIS A 25 -4.68 1.83 -4.20
C HIS A 25 -3.15 1.91 -4.29
N TYR A 26 -2.46 1.01 -3.60
CA TYR A 26 -1.01 0.97 -3.50
C TYR A 26 -0.42 -0.05 -4.48
N TYR A 27 0.59 0.36 -5.25
CA TYR A 27 1.31 -0.55 -6.14
C TYR A 27 2.76 -0.66 -5.68
N CYS A 28 3.31 -1.87 -5.71
CA CYS A 28 4.72 -2.10 -5.45
C CYS A 28 5.28 -3.25 -6.29
N PHE A 29 6.59 -3.44 -6.23
CA PHE A 29 7.22 -4.66 -6.70
C PHE A 29 7.59 -5.56 -5.52
N ALA A 30 7.17 -6.81 -5.57
CA ALA A 30 7.47 -7.82 -4.55
C ALA A 30 7.56 -9.21 -5.17
N GLY A 31 8.20 -10.16 -4.49
CA GLY A 31 8.26 -11.55 -4.93
C GLY A 31 6.96 -12.32 -4.72
N SER A 32 6.10 -11.87 -3.79
CA SER A 32 4.80 -12.46 -3.53
C SER A 32 3.78 -11.46 -2.98
N ARG A 33 2.53 -11.91 -2.84
CA ARG A 33 1.45 -11.14 -2.18
C ARG A 33 1.77 -10.88 -0.71
N ASP A 34 2.31 -11.87 0.00
CA ASP A 34 2.65 -11.77 1.42
C ASP A 34 3.80 -10.80 1.67
N GLU A 35 4.81 -10.80 0.79
CA GLU A 35 5.92 -9.85 0.85
C GLU A 35 5.43 -8.41 0.64
N ALA A 36 4.57 -8.18 -0.37
CA ALA A 36 3.96 -6.87 -0.60
C ALA A 36 3.14 -6.39 0.62
N LEU A 37 2.34 -7.28 1.21
CA LEU A 37 1.57 -6.96 2.41
C LEU A 37 2.47 -6.61 3.59
N LYS A 38 3.49 -7.44 3.86
CA LYS A 38 4.43 -7.19 4.95
C LYS A 38 5.10 -5.83 4.79
N GLY A 39 5.61 -5.52 3.61
CA GLY A 39 6.24 -4.24 3.31
C GLY A 39 5.28 -3.04 3.48
N LEU A 40 4.03 -3.16 3.02
CA LEU A 40 3.05 -2.10 3.22
C LEU A 40 2.72 -1.90 4.71
N ARG A 41 2.53 -2.98 5.47
CA ARG A 41 2.25 -2.91 6.91
C ARG A 41 3.38 -2.24 7.69
N GLU A 42 4.63 -2.57 7.37
CA GLU A 42 5.80 -1.94 7.97
C GLU A 42 5.85 -0.43 7.66
N ASN A 43 5.57 -0.03 6.42
CA ASN A 43 5.53 1.37 6.05
C ASN A 43 4.38 2.14 6.74
N LEU A 44 3.18 1.57 6.80
CA LEU A 44 2.04 2.18 7.50
C LEU A 44 2.31 2.30 9.01
N SER A 45 2.90 1.28 9.61
CA SER A 45 3.30 1.30 11.03
C SER A 45 4.33 2.39 11.33
N ARG A 46 5.34 2.58 10.46
CA ARG A 46 6.32 3.69 10.59
C ARG A 46 5.68 5.08 10.49
N LEU A 47 4.50 5.18 9.88
CA LEU A 47 3.72 6.40 9.74
C LEU A 47 2.62 6.53 10.81
N ASN A 48 2.63 5.67 11.82
CA ASN A 48 1.63 5.61 12.90
C ASN A 48 0.20 5.39 12.40
N VAL A 49 0.03 4.67 11.29
CA VAL A 49 -1.27 4.27 10.76
C VAL A 49 -1.61 2.88 11.26
N GLU A 50 -2.45 2.81 12.28
CA GLU A 50 -2.87 1.53 12.89
C GLU A 50 -4.27 1.09 12.43
N ALA A 51 -5.14 2.05 12.09
CA ALA A 51 -6.53 1.79 11.72
C ALA A 51 -6.69 1.67 10.21
N TYR A 52 -6.56 0.44 9.69
CA TYR A 52 -6.80 0.13 8.29
C TYR A 52 -7.28 -1.30 8.07
N ASP A 53 -7.97 -1.55 6.95
CA ASP A 53 -8.34 -2.89 6.50
C ASP A 53 -7.78 -3.15 5.10
N VAL A 54 -7.19 -4.32 4.90
CA VAL A 54 -6.79 -4.78 3.56
C VAL A 54 -8.03 -5.28 2.84
N LEU A 55 -8.41 -4.62 1.75
CA LEU A 55 -9.57 -4.98 0.92
C LEU A 55 -9.20 -6.06 -0.11
N GLY A 56 -7.96 -6.05 -0.60
CA GLY A 56 -7.52 -7.02 -1.60
C GLY A 56 -6.05 -6.92 -1.96
N VAL A 57 -5.51 -8.02 -2.48
CA VAL A 57 -4.14 -8.11 -2.99
C VAL A 57 -4.15 -8.86 -4.31
N ARG A 58 -3.58 -8.28 -5.35
CA ARG A 58 -3.49 -8.88 -6.69
C ARG A 58 -2.08 -8.83 -7.25
N LEU A 59 -1.64 -9.94 -7.85
CA LEU A 59 -0.48 -9.92 -8.74
C LEU A 59 -0.96 -9.39 -10.09
N VAL A 60 -0.47 -8.23 -10.50
CA VAL A 60 -0.91 -7.54 -11.72
C VAL A 60 -0.21 -8.14 -12.95
N ARG A 61 1.11 -8.23 -12.90
CA ARG A 61 1.97 -8.81 -13.94
C ARG A 61 3.35 -9.15 -13.40
N GLU A 62 4.04 -10.05 -14.07
CA GLU A 62 5.45 -10.30 -13.80
C GLU A 62 6.28 -9.12 -14.32
N ALA A 63 7.20 -8.63 -13.49
CA ALA A 63 8.11 -7.52 -13.79
C ALA A 63 9.53 -8.00 -14.08
N ALA A 64 9.95 -9.08 -13.42
CA ALA A 64 11.21 -9.79 -13.62
C ALA A 64 11.10 -11.21 -13.00
N PRO A 65 12.06 -12.12 -13.22
CA PRO A 65 12.01 -13.45 -12.62
C PRO A 65 11.82 -13.40 -11.09
N ARG A 66 10.74 -14.02 -10.61
CA ARG A 66 10.34 -14.01 -9.19
C ARG A 66 10.04 -12.61 -8.63
N ARG A 67 9.67 -11.65 -9.48
CA ARG A 67 9.31 -10.28 -9.09
C ARG A 67 8.06 -9.85 -9.82
N TRP A 68 7.04 -9.49 -9.07
CA TRP A 68 5.72 -9.13 -9.55
C TRP A 68 5.41 -7.68 -9.26
N GLN A 69 4.72 -7.01 -10.18
CA GLN A 69 3.96 -5.83 -9.82
C GLN A 69 2.73 -6.30 -9.04
N VAL A 70 2.59 -5.82 -7.81
CA VAL A 70 1.49 -6.16 -6.90
C VAL A 70 0.65 -4.91 -6.67
N ALA A 71 -0.67 -5.05 -6.70
CA ALA A 71 -1.58 -4.03 -6.21
C ALA A 71 -2.17 -4.48 -4.88
N VAL A 72 -2.17 -3.57 -3.91
CA VAL A 72 -2.76 -3.74 -2.58
C VAL A 72 -3.77 -2.62 -2.40
N ASP A 73 -5.03 -3.00 -2.18
CA ASP A 73 -6.12 -2.06 -1.92
C ASP A 73 -6.36 -2.03 -0.41
N VAL A 74 -6.22 -0.87 0.21
CA VAL A 74 -6.35 -0.70 1.67
C VAL A 74 -7.35 0.40 1.99
N LYS A 75 -8.30 0.10 2.88
CA LYS A 75 -9.19 1.10 3.47
C LYS A 75 -8.52 1.69 4.70
N LEU A 76 -8.26 2.98 4.67
CA LEU A 76 -7.75 3.75 5.81
C LEU A 76 -8.95 4.27 6.62
N ARG A 77 -8.85 4.17 7.95
CA ARG A 77 -9.79 4.79 8.89
C ARG A 77 -9.03 5.88 9.64
N LEU A 78 -8.92 7.06 9.01
CA LEU A 78 -8.29 8.20 9.64
C LEU A 78 -9.35 8.90 10.50
N GLY A 79 -9.12 8.95 11.82
CA GLY A 79 -9.96 9.76 12.70
C GLY A 79 -9.91 11.21 12.25
N GLU A 80 -11.05 11.91 12.31
CA GLU A 80 -11.06 13.36 12.15
C GLU A 80 -10.17 13.95 13.25
N ALA A 81 -9.06 14.56 12.84
CA ALA A 81 -8.20 15.33 13.73
C ALA A 81 -8.86 16.67 14.11
#